data_AF-A0A931LCA4-F1
#
_entry.id   AF-A0A931LCA4-F1
#
_cell.length_a   1.000
_cell.length_b   1.000
_cell.length_c   1.000
_cell.angle_alpha   90.00
_cell.angle_beta   90.00
_cell.angle_gamma   90.00
#
_symmetry.space_group_name_H-M   'P 1'
#
loop_
_entity.id
_entity.type
_entity.pdbx_description
1 polymer ?
#
loop_
_entity_poly.entity_id
_entity_poly.type
_entity_poly.pdbx_seq_one_letter_code
_entity_poly.pdbx_strand_id
1 'polypeptide(L)'
;MGARYVIVAVIASAITVFALQNNEPVSVRLLAWSLSLPLASVILMSVASGIVIVGLPLWFDRWRLRSRTRALEDRLAAADAQRAAALRAETERRTPPSPERSRDS
;
A
#
# COMPACT_ATOMS: atom_id res chain seq x y z
N MET A 1 -18.00 -3.09 -9.56
CA MET A 1 -17.05 -4.21 -9.41
C MET A 1 -16.96 -5.12 -10.64
N GLY A 2 -18.02 -5.35 -11.43
CA GLY A 2 -17.93 -6.23 -12.62
C GLY A 2 -17.04 -5.70 -13.75
N ALA A 3 -17.08 -4.41 -14.05
CA ALA A 3 -16.37 -3.82 -15.19
C ALA A 3 -14.83 -4.05 -15.15
N ARG A 4 -14.20 -3.97 -13.97
CA ARG A 4 -12.75 -4.23 -13.84
C ARG A 4 -12.40 -5.69 -14.21
N TYR A 5 -13.24 -6.65 -13.81
CA TYR A 5 -13.00 -8.06 -14.09
C TYR A 5 -13.20 -8.37 -15.57
N VAL A 6 -14.21 -7.76 -16.19
CA VAL A 6 -14.44 -7.87 -17.64
C VAL A 6 -13.25 -7.29 -18.40
N ILE A 7 -12.76 -6.10 -18.04
CA ILE A 7 -11.59 -5.49 -18.69
C ILE A 7 -10.36 -6.41 -18.54
N VAL A 8 -10.10 -6.93 -17.34
CA VAL A 8 -8.98 -7.86 -17.11
C VAL A 8 -9.13 -9.13 -17.95
N ALA A 9 -10.33 -9.71 -18.01
CA ALA A 9 -10.60 -10.91 -18.80
C ALA A 9 -10.40 -10.66 -20.31
N VAL A 10 -10.83 -9.51 -20.82
CA VAL A 10 -10.63 -9.11 -22.23
C VAL A 10 -9.15 -8.95 -22.55
N ILE A 11 -8.40 -8.24 -21.69
CA ILE A 11 -6.95 -8.05 -21.87
C ILE A 11 -6.23 -9.40 -21.81
N ALA A 12 -6.54 -10.25 -20.82
CA ALA A 12 -5.94 -11.57 -20.69
C ALA A 12 -6.23 -12.43 -21.93
N SER A 13 -7.47 -12.43 -22.42
CA SER A 13 -7.86 -13.17 -23.64
C SER A 13 -7.10 -12.65 -24.86
N ALA A 14 -6.98 -11.34 -25.03
CA ALA A 14 -6.23 -10.73 -26.13
C ALA A 14 -4.74 -11.12 -26.07
N ILE A 15 -4.13 -11.11 -24.88
CA ILE A 15 -2.76 -11.58 -24.66
C ILE A 15 -2.60 -13.05 -25.04
N THR A 16 -3.53 -13.92 -24.61
CA THR A 16 -3.50 -15.35 -24.93
C THR A 16 -3.60 -15.59 -26.44
N VAL A 17 -4.55 -14.92 -27.11
CA VAL A 17 -4.71 -15.02 -28.57
C VAL A 17 -3.46 -14.52 -29.29
N PHE A 18 -2.92 -13.38 -28.88
CA PHE A 18 -1.67 -12.84 -29.40
C PHE A 18 -0.51 -13.84 -29.25
N ALA A 19 -0.38 -14.48 -28.08
CA ALA A 19 0.65 -15.48 -27.83
C ALA A 19 0.49 -16.73 -28.69
N LEU A 20 -0.74 -17.19 -28.88
CA LEU A 20 -1.02 -18.36 -29.70
C LEU A 20 -0.78 -18.10 -31.19
N GLN A 21 -1.20 -16.92 -31.68
CA GLN A 21 -1.03 -16.54 -33.09
C GLN A 21 0.43 -16.17 -33.42
N ASN A 22 1.16 -15.56 -32.48
CA ASN A 22 2.55 -15.14 -32.66
C ASN A 22 3.51 -16.09 -31.92
N ASN A 23 3.25 -17.39 -32.03
CA ASN A 23 4.09 -18.43 -31.42
C ASN A 23 5.33 -18.78 -32.27
N GLU A 24 5.61 -17.98 -33.30
CA GLU A 24 6.81 -18.14 -34.10
C GLU A 24 8.06 -17.87 -33.23
N PRO A 25 9.02 -18.81 -33.20
CA PRO A 25 10.20 -18.66 -32.36
C PRO A 25 11.12 -17.57 -32.90
N VAL A 26 11.34 -16.53 -32.09
CA VAL A 26 12.25 -15.43 -32.38
C VAL A 26 13.57 -15.69 -31.65
N SER A 27 14.67 -15.56 -32.38
CA SER A 27 16.02 -15.64 -31.80
C SER A 27 16.42 -14.30 -31.20
N VAL A 28 16.44 -14.21 -29.88
CA VAL A 28 16.97 -13.04 -29.16
C VAL A 28 18.46 -13.26 -28.96
N ARG A 29 19.28 -12.38 -29.54
CA ARG A 29 20.74 -12.36 -29.35
C ARG A 29 21.12 -11.12 -28.56
N LEU A 30 21.77 -11.33 -27.43
CA LEU A 30 22.28 -10.27 -26.57
C LEU A 30 23.74 -10.59 -26.28
N LEU A 31 24.66 -9.65 -26.47
CA LEU A 31 26.11 -9.84 -26.24
C LEU A 31 26.61 -11.23 -26.68
N ALA A 32 26.90 -12.15 -25.74
CA ALA A 32 27.43 -13.49 -25.99
C ALA A 32 26.41 -14.64 -25.81
N TRP A 33 25.12 -14.33 -25.57
CA TRP A 33 24.06 -15.31 -25.33
C TRP A 33 22.95 -15.17 -26.38
N SER A 34 22.39 -16.31 -26.77
CA SER A 34 21.28 -16.38 -27.71
C SER A 34 20.22 -17.35 -27.20
N LEU A 35 18.96 -16.94 -27.26
CA LEU A 35 17.83 -17.76 -26.83
C LEU A 35 16.69 -17.63 -27.83
N SER A 36 16.07 -18.75 -28.19
CA SER A 36 14.91 -18.79 -29.08
C SER A 36 13.64 -18.98 -28.26
N LEU A 37 12.78 -17.97 -28.25
CA LEU A 37 11.50 -17.98 -27.55
C LEU A 37 10.40 -17.39 -28.45
N PRO A 38 9.13 -17.75 -28.22
CA PRO A 38 8.01 -17.08 -28.86
C PRO A 38 8.04 -15.56 -28.63
N LEU A 39 7.71 -14.77 -29.65
CA LEU A 39 7.72 -13.30 -29.57
C LEU A 39 6.90 -12.77 -28.39
N ALA A 40 5.73 -13.37 -28.16
CA ALA A 40 4.86 -12.97 -27.06
C ALA A 40 5.50 -13.16 -25.68
N SER A 41 6.26 -14.25 -25.48
CA SER A 41 6.99 -14.49 -24.23
C SER A 41 8.03 -13.40 -23.98
N VAL A 42 8.74 -12.97 -25.02
CA VAL A 42 9.74 -11.89 -24.94
C VAL A 42 9.07 -10.57 -24.54
N ILE A 43 7.96 -10.23 -25.18
CA ILE A 43 7.20 -9.00 -24.89
C ILE A 43 6.64 -9.03 -23.47
N LEU A 44 5.98 -10.12 -23.06
CA LEU A 44 5.42 -10.26 -21.71
C LEU A 44 6.51 -10.14 -20.64
N MET A 45 7.64 -10.82 -20.82
CA MET A 45 8.77 -10.75 -19.89
C MET A 45 9.36 -9.34 -19.82
N SER A 46 9.44 -8.64 -20.95
CA SER A 46 9.93 -7.25 -21.00
C SER A 46 9.01 -6.31 -20.22
N VAL A 47 7.70 -6.41 -20.45
CA VAL A 47 6.69 -5.63 -19.73
C VAL A 47 6.71 -5.96 -18.24
N ALA A 48 6.70 -7.25 -17.88
CA ALA A 48 6.76 -7.71 -16.50
C ALA A 48 8.03 -7.18 -15.80
N SER A 49 9.18 -7.23 -16.46
CA SER A 49 10.44 -6.71 -15.95
C SER A 49 10.35 -5.19 -15.70
N GLY A 50 9.79 -4.43 -16.64
CA GLY A 50 9.56 -2.99 -16.46
C GLY A 50 8.66 -2.68 -15.27
N ILE A 51 7.57 -3.45 -15.09
CA ILE A 51 6.68 -3.33 -13.93
C ILE A 51 7.42 -3.67 -12.63
N VAL A 52 8.28 -4.68 -12.60
CA VAL A 52 9.06 -5.01 -11.41
C VAL A 52 10.04 -3.89 -11.09
N ILE A 53 10.79 -3.41 -12.08
CA ILE A 53 11.81 -2.36 -11.92
C ILE A 53 11.20 -1.06 -11.39
N VAL A 54 10.04 -0.65 -11.91
CA VAL A 54 9.39 0.62 -11.52
C VAL A 54 8.42 0.42 -10.34
N GLY A 55 7.69 -0.67 -10.34
CA GLY A 55 6.61 -0.95 -9.38
C GLY A 55 7.11 -1.30 -7.99
N LEU A 56 8.21 -2.06 -7.84
CA LEU A 56 8.74 -2.39 -6.52
C LEU A 56 9.17 -1.15 -5.72
N PRO A 57 9.99 -0.23 -6.29
CA PRO A 57 10.37 1.00 -5.58
C PRO A 57 9.16 1.83 -5.17
N LEU A 58 8.22 2.05 -6.10
CA LEU A 58 7.00 2.81 -5.81
C LEU A 58 6.14 2.16 -4.73
N TRP A 59 6.04 0.83 -4.73
CA TRP A 59 5.33 0.09 -3.70
C TRP A 59 5.98 0.26 -2.33
N PHE A 60 7.31 0.13 -2.27
CA PHE A 60 8.07 0.29 -1.04
C PHE A 60 7.95 1.71 -0.47
N ASP A 61 8.08 2.72 -1.32
CA ASP A 61 7.92 4.12 -0.92
C ASP A 61 6.51 4.39 -0.41
N ARG A 62 5.49 3.88 -1.10
CA ARG A 62 4.10 4.03 -0.69
C ARG A 62 3.82 3.36 0.65
N TRP A 63 4.41 2.20 0.90
CA TRP A 63 4.32 1.54 2.19
C TRP A 63 5.00 2.34 3.29
N ARG A 64 6.22 2.84 3.05
CA ARG A 64 6.96 3.68 3.99
C ARG A 64 6.22 4.97 4.32
N LEU A 65 5.65 5.63 3.31
CA LEU A 65 4.81 6.82 3.48
C LEU A 65 3.61 6.52 4.37
N ARG A 66 2.92 5.40 4.13
CA ARG A 66 1.76 4.98 4.91
C ARG A 66 2.10 4.61 6.35
N SER A 67 3.26 4.01 6.59
CA SER A 67 3.75 3.75 7.95
C SER A 67 4.12 5.03 8.67
N ARG A 68 4.68 6.02 7.97
CA ARG A 68 4.98 7.35 8.53
C ARG A 68 3.72 8.11 8.90
N THR A 69 2.69 8.11 8.06
CA THR A 69 1.42 8.78 8.38
C THR A 69 0.79 8.15 9.62
N ARG A 70 0.75 6.82 9.72
CA ARG A 70 0.25 6.13 10.93
C ARG A 70 1.05 6.50 12.18
N ALA A 71 2.37 6.49 12.10
CA ALA A 71 3.21 6.84 13.25
C ALA A 71 3.02 8.31 13.69
N LEU A 72 2.73 9.22 12.75
CA LEU A 72 2.40 10.61 13.07
C LEU A 72 1.01 10.74 13.70
N GLU A 73 0.01 10.03 13.16
CA GLU A 73 -1.35 9.97 13.72
C GLU A 73 -1.33 9.45 15.17
N ASP A 74 -0.59 8.36 15.44
CA ASP A 74 -0.46 7.80 16.79
C ASP A 74 0.19 8.78 17.77
N ARG A 75 1.23 9.50 17.34
CA ARG A 75 1.88 10.53 18.15
C ARG A 75 0.95 11.70 18.46
N LEU A 76 0.14 12.10 17.48
CA LEU A 76 -0.86 13.16 17.65
C LEU A 76 -1.91 12.73 18.69
N ALA A 77 -2.45 11.53 18.56
CA ALA A 77 -3.43 10.96 19.47
C ALA A 77 -2.89 10.85 20.91
N ALA A 78 -1.62 10.42 21.06
CA ALA A 78 -0.98 10.36 22.37
C ALA A 78 -0.80 11.74 23.02
N ALA A 79 -0.41 12.75 22.24
CA ALA A 79 -0.27 14.12 22.74
C ALA A 79 -1.62 14.72 23.15
N ASP A 80 -2.68 14.48 22.38
CA ASP A 80 -4.02 14.94 22.70
C ASP A 80 -4.57 14.26 23.96
N ALA A 81 -4.31 12.96 24.15
CA ALA A 81 -4.67 12.24 25.36
C ALA A 81 -3.96 12.80 26.61
N GLN A 82 -2.67 13.14 26.50
CA GLN A 82 -1.91 13.77 27.59
C GLN A 82 -2.49 15.15 27.95
N ARG A 83 -2.83 15.97 26.95
CA ARG A 83 -3.46 17.28 27.17
C ARG A 83 -4.82 17.15 27.86
N ALA A 84 -5.65 16.19 27.41
CA ALA A 84 -6.94 15.93 28.04
C ALA A 84 -6.79 15.47 29.50
N ALA A 85 -5.80 14.62 29.80
CA ALA A 85 -5.51 14.19 31.17
C ALA A 85 -5.03 15.36 32.05
N ALA A 86 -4.17 16.24 31.53
CA ALA A 86 -3.70 17.43 32.25
C ALA A 86 -4.86 18.39 32.57
N LEU A 87 -5.74 18.65 31.60
CA LEU A 87 -6.92 19.50 31.80
C LEU A 87 -7.90 18.91 32.83
N ARG A 88 -8.08 17.58 32.83
CA ARG A 88 -8.90 16.89 33.84
C ARG A 88 -8.31 17.05 35.24
N ALA A 89 -7.00 16.80 35.39
CA ALA A 89 -6.32 16.95 36.66
C ALA A 89 -6.38 18.40 37.19
N GLU A 90 -6.30 19.39 36.31
CA GLU A 90 -6.44 20.79 36.69
C GLU A 90 -7.89 21.15 37.08
N THR A 91 -8.88 20.60 36.40
CA THR A 91 -10.31 20.76 36.76
C THR A 91 -10.59 20.16 38.14
N GLU A 92 -10.02 18.99 38.42
CA GLU A 92 -10.17 18.29 39.70
C GLU A 92 -9.50 19.07 40.84
N ARG A 93 -8.33 19.68 40.61
CA ARG A 93 -7.68 20.58 41.57
C ARG A 93 -8.46 21.88 41.84
N ARG A 94 -9.18 22.39 40.84
CA ARG A 94 -9.99 23.61 40.97
C ARG A 94 -11.37 23.35 41.58
N THR A 95 -11.81 22.10 41.66
CA THR A 95 -13.04 21.72 42.35
C THR A 95 -12.74 21.55 43.84
N PRO A 96 -13.24 22.40 44.74
CA PRO A 96 -12.96 22.28 46.17
C PRO A 96 -13.60 20.99 46.72
N PRO A 97 -13.03 20.36 47.77
CA PRO A 97 -13.70 19.24 48.44
C PRO A 97 -15.06 19.73 48.93
N SER A 98 -16.13 19.08 48.46
CA SER A 98 -17.48 19.37 48.91
C SER A 98 -17.54 19.14 50.42
N PRO A 99 -17.87 20.16 51.25
CA PRO A 99 -17.93 20.00 52.69
C PRO A 99 -19.25 19.34 53.08
N GLU A 100 -19.43 18.07 52.74
CA GLU A 100 -20.60 17.30 53.18
C GLU A 100 -20.19 15.88 53.58
N ARG A 101 -19.65 15.76 54.80
CA ARG A 101 -20.03 14.71 55.76
C ARG A 101 -19.58 15.06 57.18
N SER A 102 -20.03 16.21 57.67
CA SER A 102 -19.99 16.61 59.09
C SER A 102 -21.39 16.77 59.69
N ARG A 103 -22.39 16.16 59.05
CA ARG A 103 -23.74 15.96 59.58
C ARG A 103 -24.04 14.47 59.59
N ASP A 104 -23.53 13.78 60.60
CA ASP A 104 -24.29 12.70 61.21
C ASP A 104 -24.18 12.95 62.71
N SER A 105 -25.32 13.35 63.25
CA SER A 105 -25.57 13.79 64.63
C SER A 105 -25.86 12.61 65.54
#